data_AF-A0A1X7SX23-F1
#
_entry.id   AF-A0A1X7SX23-F1
#
_cell.length_a   1.000
_cell.length_b   1.000
_cell.length_c   1.000
_cell.angle_alpha   90.00
_cell.angle_beta   90.00
_cell.angle_gamma   90.00
#
_symmetry.space_group_name_H-M   'P 1'
#
loop_
_entity.id
_entity.type
_entity.pdbx_description
1 polymer ?
#
loop_
_entity_poly.entity_id
_entity_poly.type
_entity_poly.pdbx_seq_one_letter_code
_entity_poly.pdbx_strand_id
1 'polypeptide(L)'
;MNDDLKLMYQLDRKDICLWCDGIVEDDSAHTSVSGPSKKAKEAVTRREQQELNIDDTFMQLKAKHGSAFTAPLLRLWARVVVNGHHDSLDDPPSLPQFKSKGINNYVDKTLSPSKVADMRGKYIEQLQQIKSLSNDGILDQQEYEEQKGIILGALRKL
;
A
#
# COMPACT_ATOMS: atom_id res chain seq x y z
N MET A 1 -34.93 22.77 17.49
CA MET A 1 -34.22 21.96 16.49
C MET A 1 -32.73 21.94 16.80
N ASN A 2 -32.32 21.17 17.81
CA ASN A 2 -30.95 20.68 18.00
C ASN A 2 -30.89 19.60 19.12
N ASP A 3 -32.01 18.94 19.40
CA ASP A 3 -32.09 17.94 20.46
C ASP A 3 -31.42 16.62 20.02
N ASP A 4 -31.56 16.27 18.73
CA ASP A 4 -30.89 15.10 18.14
C ASP A 4 -29.36 15.21 18.17
N LEU A 5 -28.84 16.41 17.90
CA LEU A 5 -27.40 16.68 17.95
C LEU A 5 -26.88 16.56 19.39
N LYS A 6 -27.65 17.09 20.36
CA LYS A 6 -27.29 17.04 21.78
C LYS A 6 -27.32 15.62 22.33
N LEU A 7 -28.29 14.81 21.91
CA LEU A 7 -28.40 13.40 22.28
C LEU A 7 -27.21 12.59 21.74
N MET A 8 -26.77 12.87 20.50
CA MET A 8 -25.65 12.17 19.88
C MET A 8 -24.30 12.42 20.59
N TYR A 9 -24.11 13.61 21.18
CA TYR A 9 -22.90 13.93 21.97
C TYR A 9 -23.03 13.62 23.47
N GLN A 10 -24.22 13.27 23.96
CA GLN A 10 -24.46 12.87 25.36
C GLN A 10 -24.47 11.35 25.57
N LEU A 11 -24.54 10.57 24.50
CA LEU A 11 -24.29 9.14 24.56
C LEU A 11 -22.78 8.95 24.83
N ASP A 12 -22.45 8.30 25.95
CA ASP A 12 -21.10 7.81 26.22
C ASP A 12 -20.55 7.19 24.94
N ARG A 13 -19.41 7.71 24.47
CA ARG A 13 -18.71 7.16 23.31
C ARG A 13 -18.24 5.77 23.69
N LYS A 14 -19.12 4.78 23.53
CA LYS A 14 -18.71 3.38 23.45
C LYS A 14 -17.67 3.32 22.35
N ASP A 15 -16.47 2.89 22.70
CA ASP A 15 -15.32 2.91 21.82
C ASP A 15 -15.71 2.33 20.46
N ILE A 16 -15.54 3.13 19.41
CA ILE A 16 -15.76 2.67 18.04
C ILE A 16 -14.64 1.70 17.76
N CYS A 17 -14.91 0.42 18.02
CA CYS A 17 -13.96 -0.65 17.77
C CYS A 17 -13.90 -0.88 16.26
N LEU A 18 -12.82 -0.43 15.62
CA LEU A 18 -12.59 -0.73 14.21
C LEU A 18 -12.24 -2.21 14.07
N TRP A 19 -12.68 -2.82 12.97
CA TRP A 19 -12.40 -4.21 12.59
C TRP A 19 -10.91 -4.62 12.59
N CYS A 20 -9.97 -3.65 12.64
CA CYS A 20 -8.54 -3.88 12.74
C CYS A 20 -7.97 -3.75 14.16
N ASP A 21 -8.73 -3.22 15.12
CA ASP A 21 -8.20 -2.82 16.43
C ASP A 21 -8.06 -3.97 17.43
N GLY A 22 -8.60 -5.16 17.13
CA GLY A 22 -8.29 -6.38 17.88
C GLY A 22 -8.46 -6.24 19.40
N ILE A 23 -9.50 -5.53 19.84
CA ILE A 23 -9.79 -5.39 21.27
C ILE A 23 -10.35 -6.73 21.75
N VAL A 24 -9.57 -7.45 22.56
CA VAL A 24 -10.08 -8.51 23.43
C VAL A 24 -10.53 -7.81 24.69
N GLU A 25 -11.84 -7.67 24.88
CA GLU A 25 -12.40 -7.10 26.11
C GLU A 25 -12.02 -7.99 27.30
N ASP A 26 -11.27 -7.43 28.26
CA ASP A 26 -11.00 -8.02 29.56
C ASP A 26 -12.11 -7.59 30.53
N ASP A 27 -13.22 -8.33 30.52
CA ASP A 27 -14.29 -8.18 31.50
C ASP A 27 -13.87 -8.86 32.82
N SER A 28 -13.18 -8.09 33.67
CA SER A 28 -13.05 -8.43 35.09
C SER A 28 -14.38 -8.24 35.82
N ALA A 29 -15.27 -9.22 35.68
CA ALA A 29 -16.19 -9.63 36.73
C ALA A 29 -16.57 -11.11 36.55
N HIS A 30 -15.82 -11.99 37.22
CA HIS A 30 -16.11 -13.42 37.45
C HIS A 30 -16.32 -14.32 36.23
N THR A 31 -15.24 -14.76 35.58
CA THR A 31 -15.22 -16.09 34.95
C THR A 31 -13.79 -16.51 34.61
N SER A 32 -13.49 -17.78 34.89
CA SER A 32 -12.23 -18.49 34.62
C SER A 32 -11.51 -18.04 33.35
N VAL A 33 -10.18 -17.89 33.46
CA VAL A 33 -9.21 -17.82 32.35
C VAL A 33 -9.37 -19.06 31.48
N SER A 34 -10.34 -19.03 30.58
CA SER A 34 -10.49 -20.04 29.54
C SER A 34 -9.61 -19.58 28.40
N GLY A 35 -8.36 -20.05 28.43
CA GLY A 35 -7.43 -19.89 27.32
C GLY A 35 -8.09 -20.30 26.00
N PRO A 36 -7.52 -19.89 24.85
CA PRO A 36 -8.22 -19.93 23.57
C PRO A 36 -8.89 -21.28 23.36
N SER A 37 -10.17 -21.25 22.98
CA SER A 37 -10.99 -22.43 22.71
C SER A 37 -10.19 -23.41 21.85
N LYS A 38 -10.36 -24.73 22.06
CA LYS A 38 -9.64 -25.75 21.29
C LYS A 38 -9.71 -25.49 19.78
N LYS A 39 -10.86 -24.99 19.29
CA LYS A 39 -11.06 -24.60 17.89
C LYS A 39 -10.23 -23.39 17.46
N ALA A 40 -10.06 -22.39 18.34
CA ALA A 40 -9.22 -21.22 18.08
C ALA A 40 -7.73 -21.60 18.06
N LYS A 41 -7.28 -22.45 19.00
CA LYS A 41 -5.90 -22.97 19.01
C LYS A 41 -5.60 -23.80 17.75
N GLU A 42 -6.54 -24.64 17.34
CA GLU A 42 -6.42 -25.49 16.14
C GLU A 42 -6.43 -24.67 14.83
N ALA A 43 -7.16 -23.56 14.79
CA ALA A 43 -7.12 -22.63 13.65
C ALA A 43 -5.77 -21.89 13.54
N VAL A 44 -5.18 -21.50 14.68
CA VAL A 44 -3.85 -20.88 14.73
C VAL A 44 -2.77 -21.86 14.27
N THR A 45 -2.77 -23.09 14.79
CA THR A 45 -1.79 -24.11 14.38
C THR A 45 -1.93 -24.48 12.90
N ARG A 46 -3.15 -24.54 12.37
CA ARG A 46 -3.38 -24.77 10.93
C ARG A 46 -2.79 -23.63 10.08
N ARG A 47 -2.96 -22.39 10.51
CA ARG A 47 -2.42 -21.22 9.78
C ARG A 47 -0.90 -21.20 9.83
N GLU A 48 -0.30 -21.48 10.98
CA GLU A 48 1.16 -21.57 11.12
C GLU A 48 1.73 -22.67 10.22
N GLN A 49 1.10 -23.84 10.19
CA GLN A 49 1.49 -24.92 9.29
C GLN A 49 1.39 -24.54 7.81
N GLN A 50 0.37 -23.76 7.45
CA GLN A 50 0.24 -23.24 6.08
C GLN A 50 1.36 -22.27 5.71
N GLU A 51 1.75 -21.36 6.61
CA GLU A 51 2.87 -20.44 6.35
C GLU A 51 4.20 -21.19 6.21
N LEU A 52 4.44 -22.24 7.01
CA LEU A 52 5.61 -23.11 6.84
C LEU A 52 5.63 -23.77 5.45
N ASN A 53 4.50 -24.32 5.01
CA ASN A 53 4.38 -24.92 3.67
C ASN A 53 4.63 -23.88 2.55
N ILE A 54 4.17 -22.63 2.75
CA ILE A 54 4.42 -21.52 1.82
C ILE A 54 5.91 -21.17 1.80
N ASP A 55 6.57 -21.09 2.94
CA ASP A 55 8.00 -20.78 3.03
C ASP A 55 8.87 -21.86 2.41
N ASP A 56 8.54 -23.14 2.60
CA ASP A 56 9.22 -24.27 1.95
C ASP A 56 9.09 -24.18 0.42
N THR A 57 7.88 -23.90 -0.07
CA THR A 57 7.62 -23.73 -1.51
C THR A 57 8.34 -22.48 -2.05
N PHE A 58 8.39 -21.40 -1.28
CA PHE A 58 9.12 -20.18 -1.63
C PHE A 58 10.62 -20.43 -1.75
N MET A 59 11.22 -21.19 -0.84
CA MET A 59 12.65 -21.53 -0.90
C MET A 59 12.98 -22.32 -2.17
N GLN A 60 12.12 -23.26 -2.56
CA GLN A 60 12.26 -24.02 -3.81
C GLN A 60 12.14 -23.11 -5.05
N LEU A 61 11.15 -22.22 -5.06
CA LEU A 61 10.96 -21.26 -6.15
C LEU A 61 12.10 -20.23 -6.23
N LYS A 62 12.65 -19.80 -5.10
CA LYS A 62 13.79 -18.89 -5.03
C LYS A 62 15.07 -19.53 -5.56
N ALA A 63 15.28 -20.82 -5.28
CA ALA A 63 16.43 -21.56 -5.81
C ALA A 63 16.37 -21.68 -7.35
N LYS A 64 15.17 -21.88 -7.93
CA LYS A 64 14.99 -22.03 -9.38
C LYS A 64 14.90 -20.69 -10.13
N HIS A 65 14.13 -19.75 -9.59
CA HIS A 65 13.69 -18.54 -10.30
C HIS A 65 14.14 -17.23 -9.62
N GLY A 66 15.09 -17.30 -8.68
CA GLY A 66 15.54 -16.15 -7.90
C GLY A 66 16.15 -15.01 -8.74
N SER A 67 16.59 -15.28 -9.96
CA SER A 67 17.07 -14.27 -10.92
C SER A 67 15.95 -13.66 -11.77
N ALA A 68 14.85 -14.38 -11.99
CA ALA A 68 13.76 -13.97 -12.89
C ALA A 68 12.66 -13.17 -12.20
N PHE A 69 12.36 -13.46 -10.93
CA PHE A 69 11.27 -12.83 -10.18
C PHE A 69 11.73 -12.24 -8.85
N THR A 70 11.03 -11.19 -8.42
CA THR A 70 11.26 -10.57 -7.11
C THR A 70 10.73 -11.45 -5.98
N ALA A 71 11.31 -11.35 -4.78
CA ALA A 71 10.89 -12.13 -3.62
C ALA A 71 9.37 -12.03 -3.32
N PRO A 72 8.69 -10.86 -3.44
CA PRO A 72 7.24 -10.79 -3.27
C PRO A 72 6.45 -11.60 -4.30
N LEU A 73 6.88 -11.61 -5.57
CA LEU A 73 6.24 -12.41 -6.62
C LEU A 73 6.42 -13.91 -6.36
N LEU A 74 7.61 -14.33 -5.95
CA LEU A 74 7.88 -15.73 -5.60
C LEU A 74 7.06 -16.19 -4.39
N ARG A 75 6.87 -15.34 -3.37
CA ARG A 75 5.97 -15.64 -2.23
C ARG A 75 4.52 -15.75 -2.66
N LEU A 76 4.09 -14.89 -3.58
CA LEU A 76 2.73 -14.96 -4.12
C LEU A 76 2.52 -16.25 -4.91
N TRP A 77 3.50 -16.64 -5.73
CA TRP A 77 3.48 -17.93 -6.43
C TRP A 77 3.41 -19.11 -5.45
N ALA A 78 4.27 -19.14 -4.43
CA ALA A 78 4.23 -20.17 -3.40
C ALA A 78 2.84 -20.30 -2.74
N ARG A 79 2.21 -19.17 -2.43
CA ARG A 79 0.85 -19.16 -1.86
C ARG A 79 -0.21 -19.71 -2.82
N VAL A 80 -0.10 -19.39 -4.12
CA VAL A 80 -1.03 -19.91 -5.13
C VAL A 80 -0.89 -21.43 -5.27
N VAL A 81 0.33 -21.95 -5.16
CA VAL A 81 0.63 -23.39 -5.18
C VAL A 81 0.07 -24.09 -3.95
N VAL A 82 0.38 -23.61 -2.75
CA VAL A 82 -0.10 -24.22 -1.49
C VAL A 82 -1.62 -24.19 -1.39
N ASN A 83 -2.26 -23.16 -1.97
CA ASN A 83 -3.71 -23.07 -2.03
C ASN A 83 -4.35 -23.92 -3.14
N GLY A 84 -3.57 -24.69 -3.91
CA GLY A 84 -4.07 -25.57 -4.98
C GLY A 84 -4.64 -24.83 -6.18
N HIS A 85 -4.24 -23.57 -6.39
CA HIS A 85 -4.67 -22.77 -7.54
C HIS A 85 -3.64 -22.80 -8.69
N HIS A 86 -2.53 -23.51 -8.51
CA HIS A 86 -1.48 -23.70 -9.51
C HIS A 86 -0.59 -24.89 -9.14
N ASP A 87 -0.30 -25.79 -10.08
CA ASP A 87 0.40 -27.05 -9.79
C ASP A 87 1.89 -27.03 -10.18
N SER A 88 2.31 -26.05 -10.99
CA SER A 88 3.68 -26.02 -11.54
C SER A 88 4.62 -25.16 -10.68
N LEU A 89 5.81 -25.71 -10.41
CA LEU A 89 6.94 -24.98 -9.80
C LEU A 89 7.89 -24.40 -10.85
N ASP A 90 7.71 -24.76 -12.11
CA ASP A 90 8.58 -24.35 -13.21
C ASP A 90 7.93 -23.23 -14.02
N ASP A 91 6.62 -23.31 -14.25
CA ASP A 91 5.85 -22.29 -14.98
C ASP A 91 5.15 -21.34 -14.02
N PRO A 92 5.24 -20.01 -14.23
CA PRO A 92 4.59 -19.05 -13.35
C PRO A 92 3.05 -19.12 -13.46
N PRO A 93 2.31 -18.78 -12.39
CA PRO A 93 0.86 -18.82 -12.39
C PRO A 93 0.26 -17.76 -13.33
N SER A 94 -0.93 -18.03 -13.85
CA SER A 94 -1.61 -17.22 -14.88
C SER A 94 -2.24 -15.91 -14.36
N LEU A 95 -1.57 -15.24 -13.42
CA LEU A 95 -2.02 -14.00 -12.81
C LEU A 95 -1.40 -12.77 -13.51
N PRO A 96 -2.09 -11.61 -13.53
CA PRO A 96 -1.63 -10.41 -14.23
C PRO A 96 -0.18 -10.01 -13.91
N GLN A 97 0.22 -10.14 -12.64
CA GLN A 97 1.55 -9.83 -12.14
C GLN A 97 2.68 -10.72 -12.68
N PHE A 98 2.36 -11.87 -13.29
CA PHE A 98 3.32 -12.74 -13.98
C PHE A 98 3.22 -12.67 -15.52
N LYS A 99 2.21 -11.96 -16.05
CA LYS A 99 1.98 -11.82 -17.51
C LYS A 99 2.78 -10.69 -18.14
N SER A 100 3.40 -9.80 -17.36
CA SER A 100 4.28 -8.77 -17.91
C SER A 100 5.60 -9.40 -18.37
N LYS A 101 5.65 -9.78 -19.64
CA LYS A 101 6.91 -9.97 -20.37
C LYS A 101 7.66 -8.64 -20.40
N GLY A 102 8.47 -8.41 -19.38
CA GLY A 102 9.23 -7.18 -19.20
C GLY A 102 9.64 -7.02 -17.75
N ILE A 103 10.79 -7.58 -17.39
CA ILE A 103 11.53 -7.23 -16.18
C ILE A 103 12.06 -5.80 -16.40
N ASN A 104 11.14 -4.84 -16.28
CA ASN A 104 11.33 -3.42 -16.13
C ASN A 104 9.96 -2.92 -15.67
N ASN A 105 9.69 -3.11 -14.37
CA ASN A 105 8.58 -2.48 -13.68
C ASN A 105 8.80 -0.96 -13.64
N TYR A 106 8.78 -0.30 -14.80
CA TYR A 106 8.07 0.97 -14.90
C TYR A 106 6.61 0.58 -14.84
N VAL A 107 6.13 0.35 -13.61
CA VAL A 107 4.73 0.63 -13.31
C VAL A 107 4.54 2.01 -13.90
N ASP A 108 3.74 2.12 -14.95
CA ASP A 108 3.28 3.39 -15.45
C ASP A 108 2.54 3.98 -14.25
N LYS A 109 3.28 4.72 -13.41
CA LYS A 109 2.78 5.31 -12.18
C LYS A 109 1.95 6.47 -12.69
N THR A 110 0.78 6.15 -13.23
CA THR A 110 -0.32 7.09 -13.32
C THR A 110 -0.46 7.60 -11.90
N LEU A 111 0.05 8.80 -11.68
CA LEU A 111 0.02 9.43 -10.37
C LEU A 111 -1.44 9.43 -9.92
N SER A 112 -1.68 9.08 -8.65
CA SER A 112 -3.05 9.19 -8.15
C SER A 112 -3.53 10.63 -8.32
N PRO A 113 -4.83 10.87 -8.54
CA PRO A 113 -5.35 12.22 -8.75
C PRO A 113 -4.93 13.21 -7.66
N SER A 114 -4.86 12.78 -6.40
CA SER A 114 -4.35 13.58 -5.29
C SER A 114 -2.89 13.99 -5.47
N LYS A 115 -2.03 13.05 -5.89
CA LYS A 115 -0.62 13.30 -6.10
C LYS A 115 -0.36 14.21 -7.31
N VAL A 116 -1.21 14.12 -8.33
CA VAL A 116 -1.24 15.07 -9.46
C VAL A 116 -1.60 16.47 -8.97
N ALA A 117 -2.64 16.61 -8.15
CA ALA A 117 -3.05 17.89 -7.58
C ALA A 117 -1.95 18.52 -6.70
N ASP A 118 -1.30 17.73 -5.85
CA ASP A 118 -0.19 18.18 -5.00
C ASP A 118 0.99 18.69 -5.84
N MET A 119 1.41 17.91 -6.85
CA MET A 119 2.50 18.31 -7.76
C MET A 119 2.13 19.57 -8.54
N ARG A 120 0.89 19.68 -9.00
CA ARG A 120 0.38 20.87 -9.68
C ARG A 120 0.42 22.10 -8.77
N GLY A 121 0.05 21.96 -7.50
CA GLY A 121 0.18 23.02 -6.49
C GLY A 121 1.63 23.49 -6.34
N LYS A 122 2.57 22.55 -6.18
CA LYS A 122 4.00 22.86 -6.05
C LYS A 122 4.57 23.61 -7.26
N TYR A 123 4.21 23.19 -8.48
CA TYR A 123 4.66 23.89 -9.67
C TYR A 123 4.09 25.32 -9.78
N ILE A 124 2.85 25.53 -9.34
CA ILE A 124 2.25 26.87 -9.29
C ILE A 124 3.00 27.74 -8.27
N GLU A 125 3.32 27.22 -7.08
CA GLU A 125 4.12 27.91 -6.08
C GLU A 125 5.51 28.29 -6.60
N GLN A 126 6.18 27.36 -7.29
CA GLN A 126 7.49 27.62 -7.91
C GLN A 126 7.41 28.73 -8.96
N LEU A 127 6.35 28.77 -9.78
CA LEU A 127 6.13 29.85 -10.75
C LEU A 127 5.96 31.22 -10.07
N GLN A 128 5.31 31.25 -8.90
CA GLN A 128 5.20 32.49 -8.11
C GLN A 128 6.54 32.91 -7.53
N GLN A 129 7.33 31.97 -7.01
CA GLN A 129 8.66 32.24 -6.46
C GLN A 129 9.61 32.81 -7.52
N ILE A 130 9.73 32.18 -8.69
CA ILE A 130 10.62 32.69 -9.75
C ILE A 130 10.20 34.07 -10.25
N LYS A 131 8.89 34.37 -10.23
CA LYS A 131 8.37 35.69 -10.58
C LYS A 131 8.77 36.74 -9.55
N SER A 132 8.70 36.41 -8.25
CA SER A 132 9.18 37.29 -7.19
C SER A 132 10.69 37.53 -7.30
N LEU A 133 11.49 36.48 -7.51
CA LEU A 133 12.94 36.58 -7.69
C LEU A 133 13.32 37.43 -8.92
N SER A 134 12.56 37.35 -10.00
CA SER A 134 12.72 38.23 -11.16
C SER A 134 12.36 39.68 -10.85
N ASN A 135 11.25 39.92 -10.13
CA ASN A 135 10.87 41.28 -9.70
C ASN A 135 11.90 41.90 -8.74
N ASP A 136 12.53 41.08 -7.91
CA ASP A 136 13.59 41.48 -6.98
C ASP A 136 14.94 41.73 -7.69
N GLY A 137 15.00 41.53 -9.02
CA GLY A 137 16.20 41.72 -9.84
C GLY A 137 17.29 40.69 -9.59
N ILE A 138 16.97 39.55 -8.96
CA ILE A 138 17.91 38.47 -8.64
C ILE A 138 18.15 37.58 -9.87
N LEU A 139 17.11 37.38 -10.68
CA LEU A 139 17.18 36.63 -11.93
C LEU A 139 17.21 37.57 -13.13
N ASP A 140 18.08 37.28 -14.08
CA ASP A 140 18.02 37.93 -15.38
C ASP A 140 16.76 37.49 -16.15
N GLN A 141 16.29 38.33 -17.07
CA GLN A 141 15.07 38.06 -17.84
C GLN A 141 15.19 36.75 -18.63
N GLN A 142 16.38 36.43 -19.13
CA GLN A 142 16.64 35.18 -19.83
C GLN A 142 16.50 33.96 -18.89
N GLU A 143 17.10 34.02 -17.70
CA GLU A 143 17.06 32.92 -16.72
C GLU A 143 15.63 32.66 -16.21
N TYR A 144 14.85 33.74 -16.02
CA TYR A 144 13.44 33.63 -15.66
C TYR A 144 12.63 32.90 -16.74
N GLU A 145 12.82 33.24 -18.02
CA GLU A 145 12.08 32.59 -19.11
C GLU A 145 12.45 31.12 -19.29
N GLU A 146 13.72 30.77 -19.15
CA GLU A 146 14.19 29.37 -19.19
C GLU A 146 13.56 28.56 -18.06
N GLN A 147 13.63 29.04 -16.81
CA GLN A 147 13.06 28.35 -15.65
C GLN A 147 11.54 28.22 -15.74
N LYS A 148 10.86 29.29 -16.17
CA LYS A 148 9.41 29.27 -16.43
C LYS A 148 9.04 28.23 -17.48
N GLY A 149 9.82 28.13 -18.56
CA GLY A 149 9.63 27.15 -19.63
C GLY A 149 9.74 25.72 -19.14
N ILE A 150 10.73 25.43 -18.30
CA ILE A 150 10.93 24.11 -17.69
C ILE A 150 9.74 23.71 -16.81
N ILE A 151 9.29 24.61 -15.93
CA ILE A 151 8.18 24.33 -15.01
C ILE A 151 6.85 24.13 -15.78
N LEU A 152 6.58 24.97 -16.79
CA LEU A 152 5.40 24.80 -17.65
C LEU A 152 5.46 23.52 -18.48
N GLY A 153 6.66 23.12 -18.92
CA GLY A 153 6.89 21.84 -19.59
C GLY A 153 6.59 20.66 -18.68
N ALA A 154 6.96 20.72 -17.40
CA ALA A 154 6.62 19.71 -16.40
C ALA A 154 5.11 19.65 -16.12
N LEU A 155 4.44 20.81 -16.00
CA LEU A 155 2.99 20.91 -15.82
C LEU A 155 2.19 20.31 -16.97
N ARG A 156 2.67 20.40 -18.21
CA ARG A 156 2.00 19.81 -19.38
C ARG A 156 2.12 18.28 -19.43
N LYS A 157 3.16 17.72 -18.81
CA LYS A 157 3.46 16.28 -18.80
C LYS A 157 2.81 15.54 -17.62
N LEU A 158 2.20 16.27 -16.69
CA LEU A 158 1.46 15.77 -15.54
C LEU A 158 0.01 15.43 -15.90
#